data_AF-A0A7S0QYC4-F1
#
_entry.id   AF-A0A7S0QYC4-F1
#
_cell.length_a   1.000
_cell.length_b   1.000
_cell.length_c   1.000
_cell.angle_alpha   90.00
_cell.angle_beta   90.00
_cell.angle_gamma   90.00
#
_symmetry.space_group_name_H-M   'P 1'
#
loop_
_entity.id
_entity.type
_entity.pdbx_description
1 polymer ?
#
loop_
_entity_poly.entity_id
_entity_poly.type
_entity_poly.pdbx_seq_one_letter_code
_entity_poly.pdbx_strand_id
1 'polypeptide(L)'
;AMGVGDVVLYGLSLVQPLVTPESLEYPPLAQGFFSLLSGLVEAYPSKVSLLEPAALDPILACLHHGVQMADSDTARASVEAIDALATFQISTLQGDGSYLLKRQHPEALGRTLDALLAMLLFRQFNQAVLDASCDALHSLMWCEQGRFTALMTQVVQGQVQPARQQQVQDATARLLAAVS
;
A
#
# COMPACT_ATOMS: atom_id res chain seq x y z
N ALA A 1 0.86 28.12 -13.74
CA ALA A 1 -0.24 27.43 -14.42
C ALA A 1 -0.50 26.13 -13.67
N MET A 2 -1.75 25.81 -13.32
CA MET A 2 -2.08 24.52 -12.70
C MET A 2 -1.82 23.43 -13.73
N GLY A 3 -0.96 22.46 -13.40
CA GLY A 3 -0.65 21.33 -14.28
C GLY A 3 -1.78 20.31 -14.25
N VAL A 4 -1.82 19.42 -15.25
CA VAL A 4 -2.88 18.39 -15.38
C VAL A 4 -3.06 17.59 -14.08
N GLY A 5 -1.98 17.16 -13.44
CA GLY A 5 -2.07 16.43 -12.15
C GLY A 5 -2.70 17.24 -11.00
N ASP A 6 -2.59 18.57 -10.99
CA ASP A 6 -3.21 19.40 -9.94
C ASP A 6 -4.73 19.45 -10.11
N VAL A 7 -5.19 19.45 -11.36
CA VAL A 7 -6.62 19.41 -11.71
C VAL A 7 -7.22 18.04 -11.37
N VAL A 8 -6.51 16.94 -11.64
CA VAL A 8 -7.01 15.59 -11.33
C VAL A 8 -7.04 15.36 -9.81
N LEU A 9 -6.01 15.80 -9.07
CA LEU A 9 -5.99 15.75 -7.59
C LEU A 9 -7.13 16.55 -6.97
N TYR A 10 -7.41 17.73 -7.52
CA TYR A 10 -8.55 18.55 -7.10
C TYR A 10 -9.89 17.88 -7.45
N GLY A 11 -10.01 17.27 -8.63
CA GLY A 11 -11.19 16.49 -9.00
C GLY A 11 -11.42 15.32 -8.04
N LEU A 12 -10.36 14.61 -7.65
CA LEU A 12 -10.44 13.51 -6.71
C LEU A 12 -10.90 13.98 -5.32
N SER A 13 -10.39 15.11 -4.81
CA SER A 13 -10.82 15.63 -3.51
C SER A 13 -12.30 16.06 -3.48
N LEU A 14 -12.88 16.39 -4.65
CA LEU A 14 -14.31 16.65 -4.80
C LEU A 14 -15.15 15.37 -4.87
N VAL A 15 -14.64 14.31 -5.52
CA VAL A 15 -15.34 13.04 -5.71
C VAL A 15 -15.26 12.15 -4.47
N GLN A 16 -14.13 12.14 -3.78
CA GLN A 16 -13.87 11.32 -2.60
C GLN A 16 -14.97 11.38 -1.52
N PRO A 17 -15.50 12.54 -1.08
CA PRO A 17 -16.59 12.58 -0.10
C PRO A 17 -17.92 12.06 -0.63
N LEU A 18 -18.08 11.94 -1.95
CA LEU A 18 -19.27 11.39 -2.60
C LEU A 18 -19.20 9.86 -2.73
N VAL A 19 -18.00 9.28 -2.64
CA VAL A 19 -17.78 7.83 -2.65
C VAL A 19 -17.91 7.31 -1.22
N THR A 20 -19.12 6.90 -0.86
CA THR A 20 -19.40 6.22 0.41
C THR A 20 -19.21 4.72 0.27
N PRO A 21 -19.05 3.96 1.36
CA PRO A 21 -19.00 2.50 1.32
C PRO A 21 -20.18 1.88 0.56
N GLU A 22 -21.39 2.43 0.69
CA GLU A 22 -22.58 1.95 -0.03
C GLU A 22 -22.48 2.20 -1.54
N SER A 23 -21.81 3.26 -1.97
CA SER A 23 -21.60 3.54 -3.40
C SER A 23 -20.63 2.56 -4.06
N LEU A 24 -19.68 2.01 -3.28
CA LEU A 24 -18.71 1.01 -3.75
C LEU A 24 -19.34 -0.38 -3.93
N GLU A 25 -20.58 -0.60 -3.46
CA GLU A 25 -21.34 -1.81 -3.77
C GLU A 25 -21.76 -1.88 -5.25
N TYR A 26 -21.69 -0.77 -5.99
CA TYR A 26 -21.95 -0.73 -7.43
C TYR A 26 -20.66 -0.97 -8.23
N PRO A 27 -20.45 -2.15 -8.83
CA PRO A 27 -19.15 -2.55 -9.37
C PRO A 27 -18.57 -1.60 -10.44
N PRO A 28 -19.35 -1.07 -11.39
CA PRO A 28 -18.82 -0.14 -12.38
C PRO A 28 -18.32 1.19 -11.79
N LEU A 29 -18.94 1.67 -10.71
CA LEU A 29 -18.50 2.89 -10.03
C LEU A 29 -17.21 2.62 -9.24
N ALA A 30 -17.17 1.50 -8.51
CA ALA A 30 -15.97 1.09 -7.79
C ALA A 30 -14.78 0.94 -8.75
N GLN A 31 -14.94 0.20 -9.84
CA GLN A 31 -13.90 0.02 -10.86
C GLN A 31 -13.43 1.36 -11.43
N GLY A 32 -14.34 2.23 -11.87
CA GLY A 32 -13.98 3.54 -12.42
C GLY A 32 -13.25 4.44 -11.42
N PHE A 33 -13.70 4.44 -10.16
CA PHE A 33 -13.07 5.21 -9.09
C PHE A 33 -11.66 4.70 -8.79
N PHE A 34 -11.49 3.39 -8.61
CA PHE A 34 -10.19 2.79 -8.30
C PHE A 34 -9.21 2.88 -9.46
N SER A 35 -9.66 2.69 -10.71
CA SER A 35 -8.80 2.90 -11.89
C SER A 35 -8.30 4.34 -11.98
N LEU A 36 -9.14 5.33 -11.68
CA LEU A 36 -8.73 6.74 -11.64
C LEU A 36 -7.72 7.00 -10.51
N LEU A 37 -8.02 6.47 -9.31
CA LEU A 37 -7.19 6.63 -8.12
C LEU A 37 -5.79 6.04 -8.33
N SER A 38 -5.73 4.78 -8.78
CA SER A 38 -4.47 4.07 -9.05
C SER A 38 -3.67 4.74 -10.14
N GLY A 39 -4.32 5.08 -11.27
CA GLY A 39 -3.65 5.77 -12.37
C GLY A 39 -3.10 7.14 -11.98
N LEU A 40 -3.75 7.86 -11.06
CA LEU A 40 -3.24 9.11 -10.52
C LEU A 40 -1.95 8.89 -9.71
N VAL A 41 -1.95 7.88 -8.84
CA VAL A 41 -0.80 7.56 -7.98
C VAL A 41 0.40 7.10 -8.80
N GLU A 42 0.16 6.26 -9.81
CA GLU A 42 1.20 5.79 -10.73
C GLU A 42 1.76 6.90 -11.61
N ALA A 43 0.90 7.80 -12.13
CA ALA A 43 1.33 8.87 -13.03
C ALA A 43 2.01 10.04 -12.31
N TYR A 44 1.64 10.31 -11.05
CA TYR A 44 2.10 11.48 -10.29
C TYR A 44 2.55 11.16 -8.85
N PRO A 45 3.40 10.14 -8.63
CA PRO A 45 3.78 9.72 -7.28
C PRO A 45 4.53 10.82 -6.51
N SER A 46 5.27 11.67 -7.22
CA SER A 46 5.94 12.84 -6.64
C SER A 46 4.95 13.85 -6.07
N LYS A 47 3.85 14.14 -6.79
CA LYS A 47 2.82 15.08 -6.32
C LYS A 47 2.02 14.49 -5.17
N VAL A 48 1.66 13.21 -5.27
CA VAL A 48 0.97 12.48 -4.20
C VAL A 48 1.79 12.50 -2.91
N SER A 49 3.10 12.32 -3.02
CA SER A 49 4.02 12.37 -1.88
C SER A 49 4.14 13.75 -1.22
N LEU A 50 3.70 14.81 -1.93
CA LEU A 50 3.76 16.20 -1.48
C LEU A 50 2.41 16.72 -0.94
N LEU A 51 1.36 15.90 -0.96
CA LEU A 51 0.03 16.28 -0.49
C LEU A 51 0.02 16.50 1.02
N GLU A 52 -0.87 17.37 1.49
CA GLU A 52 -1.15 17.50 2.91
C GLU A 52 -1.87 16.25 3.46
N PRO A 53 -1.76 15.93 4.76
CA PRO A 53 -2.35 14.72 5.34
C PRO A 53 -3.85 14.57 5.06
N ALA A 54 -4.59 15.68 5.08
CA ALA A 54 -6.03 15.71 4.82
C ALA A 54 -6.42 15.23 3.41
N ALA A 55 -5.51 15.31 2.44
CA ALA A 55 -5.70 14.83 1.08
C ALA A 55 -5.05 13.46 0.84
N LEU A 56 -3.92 13.17 1.49
CA LEU A 56 -3.20 11.90 1.32
C LEU A 56 -3.85 10.74 2.08
N ASP A 57 -4.22 10.93 3.34
CA ASP A 57 -4.74 9.84 4.19
C ASP A 57 -5.95 9.14 3.56
N PRO A 58 -6.92 9.84 2.96
CA PRO A 58 -8.04 9.18 2.31
C PRO A 58 -7.67 8.43 1.04
N ILE A 59 -6.68 8.90 0.28
CA ILE A 59 -6.16 8.19 -0.90
C ILE A 59 -5.59 6.85 -0.47
N LEU A 60 -4.72 6.86 0.56
CA LEU A 60 -4.13 5.63 1.10
C LEU A 60 -5.20 4.70 1.68
N ALA A 61 -6.17 5.24 2.43
CA ALA A 61 -7.28 4.46 2.96
C ALA A 61 -8.13 3.80 1.87
N CYS A 62 -8.40 4.53 0.78
CA CYS A 62 -9.10 3.97 -0.38
C CYS A 62 -8.27 2.84 -0.98
N LEU A 63 -6.97 3.05 -1.28
CA LEU A 63 -6.10 2.00 -1.81
C LEU A 63 -6.10 0.76 -0.91
N HIS A 64 -5.95 0.92 0.41
CA HIS A 64 -5.99 -0.18 1.38
C HIS A 64 -7.31 -0.96 1.33
N HIS A 65 -8.43 -0.27 1.10
CA HIS A 65 -9.73 -0.91 0.88
C HIS A 65 -9.79 -1.62 -0.47
N GLY A 66 -9.31 -0.98 -1.53
CA GLY A 66 -9.27 -1.52 -2.89
C GLY A 66 -8.53 -2.85 -2.99
N VAL A 67 -7.39 -2.99 -2.28
CA VAL A 67 -6.64 -4.26 -2.17
C VAL A 67 -7.51 -5.43 -1.65
N GLN A 68 -8.56 -5.15 -0.88
CA GLN A 68 -9.43 -6.15 -0.27
C GLN A 68 -10.69 -6.43 -1.08
N MET A 69 -10.89 -5.74 -2.21
CA MET A 69 -12.05 -5.94 -3.07
C MET A 69 -12.02 -7.33 -3.70
N ALA A 70 -13.20 -7.94 -3.85
CA ALA A 70 -13.33 -9.24 -4.51
C ALA A 70 -13.00 -9.16 -6.01
N ASP A 71 -13.22 -8.00 -6.63
CA ASP A 71 -12.88 -7.73 -8.03
C ASP A 71 -11.37 -7.68 -8.23
N SER A 72 -10.83 -8.64 -8.99
CA SER A 72 -9.40 -8.81 -9.21
C SER A 72 -8.74 -7.59 -9.85
N ASP A 73 -9.44 -6.90 -10.75
CA ASP A 73 -8.87 -5.76 -11.48
C ASP A 73 -8.74 -4.55 -10.56
N THR A 74 -9.77 -4.27 -9.76
CA THR A 74 -9.74 -3.23 -8.72
C THR A 74 -8.66 -3.51 -7.66
N ALA A 75 -8.59 -4.75 -7.18
CA ALA A 75 -7.59 -5.14 -6.19
C ALA A 75 -6.17 -5.02 -6.76
N ARG A 76 -5.95 -5.49 -7.99
CA ARG A 76 -4.66 -5.40 -8.68
C ARG A 76 -4.24 -3.94 -8.86
N ALA A 77 -5.10 -3.11 -9.44
CA ALA A 77 -4.79 -1.69 -9.65
C ALA A 77 -4.45 -0.99 -8.34
N SER A 78 -5.12 -1.33 -7.23
CA SER A 78 -4.84 -0.73 -5.93
C SER A 78 -3.47 -1.14 -5.38
N VAL A 79 -3.10 -2.41 -5.56
CA VAL A 79 -1.79 -2.94 -5.15
C VAL A 79 -0.66 -2.39 -6.03
N GLU A 80 -0.85 -2.34 -7.35
CA GLU A 80 0.13 -1.79 -8.30
C GLU A 80 0.39 -0.30 -8.04
N ALA A 81 -0.64 0.47 -7.69
CA ALA A 81 -0.47 1.86 -7.27
C ALA A 81 0.33 2.00 -5.97
N ILE A 82 0.13 1.09 -5.00
CA ILE A 82 0.93 1.05 -3.77
C ILE A 82 2.40 0.71 -4.11
N ASP A 83 2.64 -0.28 -4.97
CA ASP A 83 3.98 -0.64 -5.40
C ASP A 83 4.67 0.52 -6.13
N ALA A 84 3.98 1.17 -7.08
CA ALA A 84 4.50 2.32 -7.81
C ALA A 84 4.88 3.46 -6.85
N LEU A 85 4.05 3.73 -5.84
CA LEU A 85 4.34 4.74 -4.82
C LEU A 85 5.58 4.36 -3.99
N ALA A 86 5.68 3.11 -3.53
CA ALA A 86 6.81 2.61 -2.74
C ALA A 86 8.11 2.60 -3.55
N THR A 87 8.08 2.09 -4.78
CA THR A 87 9.21 2.09 -5.72
C THR A 87 9.68 3.51 -6.02
N PHE A 88 8.73 4.44 -6.22
CA PHE A 88 9.08 5.85 -6.33
C PHE A 88 9.78 6.36 -5.07
N GLN A 89 9.33 6.00 -3.86
CA GLN A 89 10.03 6.41 -2.63
C GLN A 89 11.48 5.93 -2.62
N ILE A 90 11.74 4.66 -2.98
CA ILE A 90 13.10 4.12 -3.07
C ILE A 90 13.97 4.99 -4.01
N SER A 91 13.43 5.42 -5.15
CA SER A 91 14.15 6.31 -6.07
C SER A 91 14.43 7.72 -5.51
N THR A 92 13.67 8.15 -4.51
CA THR A 92 13.86 9.44 -3.82
C THR A 92 14.78 9.38 -2.62
N LEU A 93 15.37 8.20 -2.33
CA LEU A 93 16.25 7.98 -1.19
C LEU A 93 17.35 9.06 -1.13
N GLN A 94 17.37 9.79 -0.03
CA GLN A 94 18.38 10.81 0.24
C GLN A 94 19.50 10.24 1.13
N GLY A 95 20.61 10.97 1.23
CA GLY A 95 21.79 10.53 2.00
C GLY A 95 21.58 10.37 3.51
N ASP A 96 20.45 10.83 4.06
CA ASP A 96 20.03 10.61 5.45
C ASP A 96 19.19 9.33 5.65
N GLY A 97 19.00 8.53 4.59
CA GLY A 97 18.18 7.33 4.64
C GLY A 97 16.67 7.61 4.56
N SER A 98 16.26 8.86 4.32
CA SER A 98 14.86 9.25 4.28
C SER A 98 14.33 9.40 2.85
N TYR A 99 13.04 9.12 2.69
CA TYR A 99 12.31 9.24 1.43
C TYR A 99 11.46 10.50 1.41
N LEU A 100 11.04 10.95 0.22
CA LEU A 100 10.22 12.15 0.07
C LEU A 100 8.94 12.06 0.92
N LEU A 101 8.18 10.97 0.78
CA LEU A 101 6.95 10.76 1.50
C LEU A 101 7.19 10.60 3.00
N LYS A 102 8.24 9.89 3.42
CA LYS A 102 8.53 9.65 4.85
C LYS A 102 8.87 10.93 5.61
N ARG A 103 9.47 11.93 4.94
CA ARG A 103 9.72 13.24 5.57
C ARG A 103 8.44 14.01 5.88
N GLN A 104 7.45 13.90 5.01
CA GLN A 104 6.18 14.61 5.18
C GLN A 104 5.17 13.80 5.99
N HIS A 105 5.19 12.48 5.82
CA HIS A 105 4.25 11.51 6.38
C HIS A 105 5.00 10.28 6.89
N PRO A 106 5.65 10.37 8.07
CA PRO A 106 6.54 9.32 8.59
C PRO A 106 5.91 7.93 8.69
N GLU A 107 4.61 7.87 8.95
CA GLU A 107 3.86 6.64 9.18
C GLU A 107 3.12 6.12 7.93
N ALA A 108 3.16 6.83 6.79
CA ALA A 108 2.35 6.46 5.62
C ALA A 108 2.74 5.10 5.01
N LEU A 109 4.04 4.88 4.78
CA LEU A 109 4.55 3.61 4.26
C LEU A 109 4.40 2.49 5.29
N GLY A 110 4.65 2.78 6.58
CA GLY A 110 4.46 1.83 7.68
C GLY A 110 3.02 1.34 7.80
N ARG A 111 2.03 2.25 7.79
CA ARG A 111 0.60 1.89 7.79
C ARG A 111 0.20 1.07 6.57
N THR A 112 0.79 1.38 5.42
CA THR A 112 0.52 0.65 4.17
C THR A 112 1.10 -0.76 4.21
N LEU A 113 2.31 -0.92 4.75
CA LEU A 113 2.92 -2.22 5.02
C LEU A 113 2.08 -3.04 6.02
N ASP A 114 1.63 -2.43 7.12
CA ASP A 114 0.77 -3.07 8.11
C ASP A 114 -0.52 -3.61 7.44
N ALA A 115 -1.17 -2.79 6.61
CA ALA A 115 -2.40 -3.15 5.92
C ALA A 115 -2.20 -4.29 4.92
N LEU A 116 -1.12 -4.24 4.13
CA LEU A 116 -0.81 -5.27 3.13
C LEU A 116 -0.47 -6.61 3.80
N LEU A 117 0.35 -6.60 4.85
CA LEU A 117 0.66 -7.81 5.62
C LEU A 117 -0.57 -8.38 6.32
N ALA A 118 -1.41 -7.52 6.90
CA ALA A 118 -2.63 -7.98 7.54
C ALA A 118 -3.57 -8.67 6.55
N MET A 119 -3.63 -8.16 5.31
CA MET A 119 -4.37 -8.78 4.22
C MET A 119 -3.76 -10.15 3.85
N LEU A 120 -2.46 -10.21 3.57
CA LEU A 120 -1.79 -11.43 3.10
C LEU A 120 -1.76 -12.56 4.13
N LEU A 121 -1.58 -12.24 5.41
CA LEU A 121 -1.38 -13.24 6.47
C LEU A 121 -2.68 -13.68 7.15
N PHE A 122 -3.67 -12.79 7.28
CA PHE A 122 -4.83 -13.02 8.15
C PHE A 122 -6.17 -13.01 7.44
N ARG A 123 -6.24 -12.67 6.16
CA ARG A 123 -7.50 -12.61 5.42
C ARG A 123 -7.57 -13.63 4.30
N GLN A 124 -8.80 -13.96 3.89
CA GLN A 124 -9.02 -14.61 2.60
C GLN A 124 -8.76 -13.57 1.52
N PHE A 125 -7.67 -13.72 0.80
CA PHE A 125 -7.28 -12.79 -0.25
C PHE A 125 -7.42 -13.42 -1.63
N ASN A 126 -7.62 -12.57 -2.62
CA ASN A 126 -7.73 -13.00 -4.00
C ASN A 126 -6.37 -13.46 -4.52
N GLN A 127 -6.19 -14.77 -4.72
CA GLN A 127 -4.91 -15.30 -5.21
C GLN A 127 -4.54 -14.78 -6.60
N ALA A 128 -5.52 -14.27 -7.36
CA ALA A 128 -5.25 -13.66 -8.64
C ALA A 128 -4.34 -12.44 -8.54
N VAL A 129 -4.21 -11.77 -7.39
CA VAL A 129 -3.36 -10.58 -7.21
C VAL A 129 -2.12 -10.84 -6.34
N LEU A 130 -1.81 -12.11 -6.07
CA LEU A 130 -0.70 -12.48 -5.19
C LEU A 130 0.65 -11.99 -5.72
N ASP A 131 0.86 -12.09 -7.03
CA ASP A 131 2.06 -11.63 -7.72
C ASP A 131 2.30 -10.13 -7.50
N ALA A 132 1.32 -9.29 -7.85
CA ALA A 132 1.39 -7.85 -7.63
C ALA A 132 1.56 -7.51 -6.14
N SER A 133 0.93 -8.28 -5.24
CA SER A 133 1.05 -8.08 -3.80
C SER A 133 2.43 -8.40 -3.27
N CYS A 134 3.12 -9.39 -3.85
CA CYS A 134 4.50 -9.71 -3.53
C CYS A 134 5.45 -8.59 -3.97
N ASP A 135 5.25 -8.02 -5.16
CA ASP A 135 6.05 -6.89 -5.66
C ASP A 135 5.87 -5.66 -4.74
N ALA A 136 4.62 -5.30 -4.43
CA ALA A 136 4.32 -4.22 -3.50
C ALA A 136 4.92 -4.46 -2.10
N LEU A 137 4.81 -5.69 -1.58
CA LEU A 137 5.38 -6.06 -0.30
C LEU A 137 6.89 -5.90 -0.32
N HIS A 138 7.56 -6.35 -1.39
CA HIS A 138 9.01 -6.23 -1.55
C HIS A 138 9.44 -4.75 -1.53
N SER A 139 8.79 -3.89 -2.31
CA SER A 139 9.09 -2.45 -2.33
C SER A 139 8.85 -1.79 -0.96
N LEU A 140 7.75 -2.14 -0.27
CA LEU A 140 7.47 -1.63 1.08
C LEU A 140 8.45 -2.16 2.13
N MET A 141 8.89 -3.41 2.02
CA MET A 141 9.92 -3.98 2.89
C MET A 141 11.22 -3.20 2.78
N TRP A 142 11.63 -2.81 1.57
CA TRP A 142 12.80 -1.95 1.37
C TRP A 142 12.64 -0.60 2.05
N CYS A 143 11.46 0.02 1.97
CA CYS A 143 11.20 1.30 2.63
C CYS A 143 11.13 1.22 4.17
N GLU A 144 10.61 0.11 4.70
CA GLU A 144 10.23 -0.01 6.11
C GLU A 144 10.76 -1.32 6.76
N GLN A 145 12.03 -1.65 6.51
CA GLN A 145 12.68 -2.87 7.01
C GLN A 145 12.52 -3.08 8.53
N GLY A 146 12.70 -2.00 9.31
CA GLY A 146 12.56 -2.04 10.76
C GLY A 146 11.13 -2.37 11.20
N ARG A 147 10.13 -1.79 10.52
CA ARG A 147 8.72 -2.07 10.79
C ARG A 147 8.35 -3.50 10.42
N PHE A 148 8.75 -3.96 9.24
CA PHE A 148 8.52 -5.34 8.81
C PHE A 148 9.08 -6.35 9.81
N THR A 149 10.32 -6.15 10.25
CA THR A 149 11.00 -7.04 11.21
C THR A 149 10.26 -7.07 12.55
N ALA A 150 9.82 -5.90 13.04
CA ALA A 150 9.04 -5.80 14.27
C ALA A 150 7.70 -6.54 14.17
N LEU A 151 6.96 -6.38 13.07
CA LEU A 151 5.70 -7.08 12.83
C LEU A 151 5.90 -8.59 12.78
N MET A 152 6.86 -9.08 11.99
CA MET A 152 7.09 -10.52 11.89
C MET A 152 7.53 -11.12 13.23
N THR A 153 8.30 -10.38 14.04
CA THR A 153 8.62 -10.78 15.41
C THR A 153 7.36 -10.94 16.26
N GLN A 154 6.40 -10.02 16.16
CA GLN A 154 5.11 -10.14 16.85
C GLN A 154 4.32 -11.36 16.35
N VAL A 155 4.31 -11.62 15.04
CA VAL A 155 3.64 -12.79 14.45
C VAL A 155 4.25 -14.11 14.97
N VAL A 156 5.57 -14.18 15.09
CA VAL A 156 6.29 -15.34 15.66
C VAL A 156 5.95 -15.51 17.14
N GLN A 157 6.00 -14.43 17.93
CA GLN A 157 5.71 -14.47 19.37
C GLN A 157 4.25 -14.80 19.69
N GLY A 158 3.32 -14.47 18.77
CA GLY A 158 1.91 -14.80 18.89
C GLY A 158 1.57 -16.28 18.63
N GLN A 159 2.52 -17.11 18.21
CA GLN A 159 2.26 -18.53 17.93
C GLN A 159 2.16 -19.34 19.23
N VAL A 160 1.03 -20.02 19.41
CA VAL A 160 0.79 -20.88 20.59
C VAL A 160 1.53 -22.23 20.48
N GLN A 161 1.76 -22.73 19.26
CA GLN A 161 2.38 -24.03 19.03
C GLN A 161 3.89 -23.87 18.73
N PRO A 162 4.79 -24.51 19.51
CA PRO A 162 6.23 -24.38 19.30
C PRO A 162 6.70 -24.79 17.90
N ALA A 163 6.08 -25.82 17.32
CA ALA A 163 6.40 -26.26 15.96
C ALA A 163 6.04 -25.21 14.90
N ARG A 164 4.88 -24.53 15.04
CA ARG A 164 4.49 -23.43 14.14
C ARG A 164 5.34 -22.20 14.36
N GLN A 165 5.68 -21.90 15.61
CA GLN A 165 6.57 -20.80 15.95
C GLN A 165 7.91 -20.94 15.20
N GLN A 166 8.53 -22.13 15.25
CA GLN A 166 9.76 -22.41 14.53
C GLN A 166 9.58 -22.29 13.01
N GLN A 167 8.50 -22.82 12.45
CA GLN A 167 8.24 -22.74 11.01
C GLN A 167 8.08 -21.28 10.52
N VAL A 168 7.32 -20.46 11.26
CA VAL A 168 7.13 -19.04 10.92
C VAL A 168 8.43 -18.28 11.09
N GLN A 169 9.21 -18.57 12.13
CA GLN A 169 10.52 -17.98 12.34
C GLN A 169 11.48 -18.29 11.20
N ASP A 170 11.56 -19.56 10.77
CA ASP A 170 12.41 -19.98 9.66
C ASP A 170 11.95 -19.34 8.33
N ALA A 171 10.65 -19.26 8.08
CA ALA A 171 10.09 -18.61 6.89
C ALA A 171 10.39 -17.10 6.88
N THR A 172 10.24 -16.43 8.03
CA THR A 172 10.57 -15.01 8.19
C THR A 172 12.05 -14.75 7.93
N ALA A 173 12.94 -15.59 8.48
CA ALA A 173 14.37 -15.46 8.27
C ALA A 173 14.75 -15.61 6.80
N ARG A 174 14.11 -16.54 6.07
CA ARG A 174 14.30 -16.70 4.62
C ARG A 174 13.82 -15.49 3.83
N LEU A 175 12.66 -14.92 4.19
CA LEU A 175 12.13 -13.72 3.54
C LEU A 175 13.05 -12.51 3.77
N LEU A 176 13.54 -12.30 4.99
CA LEU A 176 14.49 -11.23 5.29
C LEU A 176 15.81 -11.42 4.52
N ALA A 177 16.34 -12.64 4.47
CA ALA A 177 17.58 -12.95 3.75
C ALA A 177 17.47 -12.83 2.22
N ALA A 178 16.26 -12.95 1.66
CA ALA A 178 16.04 -12.78 0.23
C ALA A 178 15.97 -11.31 -0.20
N VAL A 179 15.80 -10.38 0.76
CA VAL A 179 15.59 -8.95 0.50
C VAL A 179 16.80 -8.11 0.93
N SER A 180 17.69 -8.65 1.79
CA SER A 180 18.97 -8.06 2.21
C SER A 180 20.10 -8.29 1.21
#